data_AF-A0A431VRT1-F1
#
_entry.id   AF-A0A431VRT1-F1
#
_cell.length_a   1.000
_cell.length_b   1.000
_cell.length_c   1.000
_cell.angle_alpha   90.00
_cell.angle_beta   90.00
_cell.angle_gamma   90.00
#
_symmetry.space_group_name_H-M   'P 1'
#
loop_
_entity.id
_entity.type
_entity.pdbx_description
1 polymer ?
#
loop_
_entity_poly.entity_id
_entity_poly.type
_entity_poly.pdbx_seq_one_letter_code
_entity_poly.pdbx_strand_id
1 'polypeptide(L)'
;MELEITKKRSGITTIIGLLSFLVALVALASLNIGLLLDSDEFPDFFLVRLPMIGLALGVVGLFTKKNSRLYAFWGIGLCLFILLFTFMMFGLAWMINPKP
;
A
#
# COMPACT_ATOMS: atom_id res chain seq x y z
N MET A 1 29.25 32.01 -11.58
CA MET A 1 29.25 30.58 -11.22
C MET A 1 28.16 30.38 -10.18
N GLU A 2 26.88 30.52 -10.57
CA GLU A 2 25.75 30.62 -9.62
C GLU A 2 24.50 29.82 -10.08
N LEU A 3 24.68 28.80 -10.92
CA LEU A 3 23.55 28.06 -11.53
C LEU A 3 23.35 26.63 -11.01
N GLU A 4 24.02 26.21 -9.94
CA GLU A 4 24.02 24.79 -9.53
C GLU A 4 23.13 24.42 -8.33
N ILE A 5 22.52 25.38 -7.63
CA ILE A 5 21.88 25.06 -6.33
C ILE A 5 20.36 24.74 -6.43
N THR A 6 19.68 25.08 -7.52
CA THR A 6 18.20 25.07 -7.56
C THR A 6 17.53 23.89 -8.29
N LYS A 7 18.25 22.81 -8.65
CA LYS A 7 17.65 21.67 -9.39
C LYS A 7 17.36 20.40 -8.57
N LYS A 8 17.73 20.35 -7.29
CA LYS A 8 17.70 19.09 -6.50
C LYS A 8 16.34 18.74 -5.85
N ARG A 9 15.37 19.66 -5.79
CA ARG A 9 14.07 19.41 -5.10
C ARG A 9 12.99 18.70 -5.93
N SER A 10 13.15 18.53 -7.24
CA SER A 10 12.10 17.98 -8.11
C SER A 10 12.00 16.44 -8.10
N GLY A 11 13.03 15.72 -7.63
CA GLY A 11 13.04 14.24 -7.68
C GLY A 11 12.23 13.59 -6.55
N ILE A 12 12.25 14.18 -5.36
CA ILE A 12 11.68 13.62 -4.13
C ILE A 12 10.16 13.45 -4.25
N THR A 13 9.48 14.42 -4.86
CA THR A 13 8.03 14.41 -4.98
C THR A 13 7.51 13.35 -5.95
N THR A 14 8.32 12.86 -6.89
CA THR A 14 7.95 11.75 -7.78
C THR A 14 8.03 10.40 -7.07
N ILE A 15 8.95 10.28 -6.10
CA ILE A 15 9.28 9.01 -5.43
C ILE A 15 8.16 8.57 -4.48
N ILE A 16 7.38 9.49 -3.92
CA ILE A 16 6.34 9.17 -2.92
C ILE A 16 5.25 8.26 -3.50
N GLY A 17 4.70 8.58 -4.68
CA GLY A 17 3.69 7.73 -5.33
C GLY A 17 4.24 6.36 -5.73
N LEU A 18 5.51 6.30 -6.14
CA LEU A 18 6.19 5.04 -6.43
C LEU A 18 6.41 4.22 -5.15
N LEU A 19 6.78 4.86 -4.04
CA LEU A 19 6.94 4.19 -2.74
C LEU A 19 5.62 3.59 -2.26
N SER A 20 4.51 4.34 -2.38
CA SER A 20 3.16 3.84 -2.08
C SER A 20 2.85 2.57 -2.88
N PHE A 21 3.11 2.60 -4.18
CA PHE A 21 2.88 1.46 -5.06
C PHE A 21 3.75 0.25 -4.70
N LEU A 22 5.04 0.44 -4.43
CA LEU A 22 5.93 -0.64 -4.02
C LEU A 22 5.51 -1.25 -2.67
N VAL A 23 5.14 -0.42 -1.70
CA VAL A 23 4.63 -0.89 -0.41
C VAL A 23 3.37 -1.73 -0.60
N ALA A 24 2.45 -1.28 -1.45
CA ALA A 24 1.24 -2.02 -1.77
C ALA A 24 1.53 -3.37 -2.46
N LEU A 25 2.51 -3.41 -3.36
CA LEU A 25 2.96 -4.66 -4.00
C LEU A 25 3.57 -5.64 -2.99
N VAL A 26 4.40 -5.16 -2.08
CA VAL A 26 4.97 -6.01 -1.02
C VAL A 26 3.87 -6.56 -0.13
N ALA A 27 2.93 -5.72 0.32
CA ALA A 27 1.78 -6.18 1.10
C ALA A 27 0.94 -7.21 0.35
N LEU A 28 0.67 -6.99 -0.94
CA LEU A 28 -0.07 -7.91 -1.78
C LEU A 28 0.66 -9.24 -1.93
N ALA A 29 1.97 -9.22 -2.18
CA ALA A 29 2.78 -10.42 -2.30
C ALA A 29 2.79 -11.21 -0.99
N SER A 30 2.98 -10.55 0.14
CA SER A 30 2.93 -11.18 1.47
C SER A 30 1.57 -11.84 1.74
N LEU A 31 0.46 -11.13 1.43
CA LEU A 31 -0.90 -11.67 1.55
C LEU A 31 -1.07 -12.92 0.69
N ASN A 32 -0.63 -12.90 -0.56
CA ASN A 32 -0.76 -14.08 -1.43
C ASN A 32 0.14 -15.23 -0.97
N ILE A 33 1.35 -14.95 -0.49
CA ILE A 33 2.28 -15.98 0.00
C ILE A 33 1.69 -16.73 1.19
N GLY A 34 1.21 -16.05 2.23
CA GLY A 34 0.69 -16.80 3.37
C GLY A 34 -0.66 -17.47 3.08
N LEU A 35 -1.47 -16.98 2.12
CA LEU A 35 -2.65 -17.71 1.64
C LEU A 35 -2.23 -19.00 0.94
N LEU A 36 -1.14 -18.95 0.17
CA LEU A 36 -0.59 -20.12 -0.53
C LEU A 36 0.03 -21.13 0.44
N LEU A 37 0.64 -20.65 1.53
CA LEU A 37 1.27 -21.48 2.55
C LEU A 37 0.30 -21.94 3.66
N ASP A 38 -0.97 -21.54 3.59
CA ASP A 38 -2.00 -21.80 4.60
C ASP A 38 -1.50 -21.48 6.02
N SER A 39 -0.90 -20.30 6.16
CA SER A 39 -0.25 -19.89 7.41
C SER A 39 -1.30 -19.44 8.43
N ASP A 40 -1.40 -20.14 9.56
CA ASP A 40 -2.32 -19.81 10.65
C ASP A 40 -2.03 -18.44 11.29
N GLU A 41 -0.76 -18.02 11.29
CA GLU A 41 -0.31 -16.75 11.86
C GLU A 41 0.16 -15.79 10.77
N PHE A 42 -0.78 -15.01 10.24
CA PHE A 42 -0.44 -13.88 9.39
C PHE A 42 -0.07 -12.65 10.22
N PRO A 43 1.05 -11.97 9.93
CA PRO A 43 1.39 -10.79 10.69
C PRO A 43 0.46 -9.63 10.32
N ASP A 44 -0.28 -9.11 11.31
CA ASP A 44 -1.14 -7.91 11.21
C ASP A 44 -0.42 -6.71 10.57
N PHE A 45 0.89 -6.66 10.73
CA PHE A 45 1.73 -5.65 10.11
C PHE A 45 1.57 -5.62 8.58
N PHE A 46 1.58 -6.77 7.91
CA PHE A 46 1.49 -6.83 6.44
C PHE A 46 0.05 -6.69 5.92
N LEU A 47 -0.94 -7.14 6.70
CA LEU A 47 -2.35 -7.09 6.30
C LEU A 47 -3.01 -5.73 6.53
N VAL A 48 -2.60 -5.01 7.59
CA VAL A 48 -3.29 -3.78 7.99
C VAL A 48 -2.35 -2.58 8.00
N ARG A 49 -1.21 -2.67 8.71
CA ARG A 49 -0.32 -1.50 8.88
C ARG A 49 0.38 -1.10 7.59
N LEU A 50 0.91 -2.06 6.84
CA LEU A 50 1.61 -1.79 5.58
C LEU A 50 0.68 -1.17 4.53
N PRO A 51 -0.53 -1.72 4.28
CA PRO A 51 -1.50 -1.11 3.39
C PRO A 51 -1.94 0.28 3.86
N MET A 52 -2.10 0.50 5.17
CA MET A 52 -2.43 1.83 5.70
C MET A 52 -1.32 2.87 5.44
N ILE A 53 -0.06 2.50 5.65
CA ILE A 53 1.10 3.36 5.33
C ILE A 53 1.15 3.61 3.82
N GLY A 54 0.97 2.57 3.00
CA GLY A 54 0.93 2.68 1.54
C GLY A 54 -0.20 3.59 1.06
N LEU A 55 -1.39 3.51 1.67
CA LEU A 55 -2.55 4.35 1.37
C LEU A 55 -2.26 5.82 1.72
N ALA A 56 -1.70 6.09 2.90
CA ALA A 56 -1.31 7.43 3.30
C ALA A 56 -0.27 8.04 2.34
N LEU A 57 0.76 7.27 1.98
CA LEU A 57 1.76 7.68 0.99
C LEU A 57 1.12 7.92 -0.38
N GLY A 58 0.16 7.09 -0.78
CA GLY A 58 -0.56 7.22 -2.04
C GLY A 58 -1.38 8.51 -2.08
N VAL A 59 -2.12 8.81 -1.01
CA VAL A 59 -2.90 10.05 -0.89
C VAL A 59 -1.99 11.27 -0.97
N VAL A 60 -0.87 11.27 -0.23
CA VAL A 60 0.14 12.35 -0.33
C VAL A 60 0.73 12.43 -1.75
N GLY A 61 0.94 11.29 -2.39
CA GLY A 61 1.42 11.17 -3.77
C GLY A 61 0.44 11.71 -4.82
N LEU A 62 -0.88 11.78 -4.56
CA LEU A 62 -1.83 12.37 -5.50
C LEU A 62 -1.65 13.88 -5.66
N PHE A 63 -1.24 14.56 -4.58
CA PHE A 63 -1.01 16.01 -4.58
C PHE A 63 0.33 16.41 -5.23
N THR A 64 1.12 15.44 -5.72
CA THR A 64 2.42 15.68 -6.33
C THR A 64 2.36 15.88 -7.86
N LYS A 65 3.53 15.99 -8.50
CA LYS A 65 3.72 16.12 -9.96
C LYS A 65 2.96 15.05 -10.74
N LYS A 66 2.44 15.46 -11.91
CA LYS A 66 1.51 14.73 -12.78
C LYS A 66 1.92 13.26 -13.07
N ASN A 67 3.20 12.96 -13.29
CA ASN A 67 3.67 11.60 -13.60
C ASN A 67 3.64 10.63 -12.40
N SER A 68 3.70 11.12 -11.16
CA SER A 68 3.64 10.26 -9.97
C SER A 68 2.20 9.90 -9.59
N ARG A 69 1.20 10.59 -10.15
CA ARG A 69 -0.21 10.35 -9.86
C ARG A 69 -0.67 8.96 -10.26
N LEU A 70 -0.17 8.42 -11.38
CA LEU A 70 -0.50 7.06 -11.79
C LEU A 70 -0.04 6.03 -10.75
N TYR A 71 1.19 6.12 -10.28
CA TYR A 71 1.70 5.24 -9.21
C TYR A 71 0.92 5.42 -7.91
N ALA A 72 0.57 6.65 -7.57
CA ALA A 72 -0.28 6.93 -6.41
C ALA A 72 -1.68 6.31 -6.54
N PHE A 73 -2.34 6.40 -7.71
CA PHE A 73 -3.63 5.74 -7.95
C PHE A 73 -3.53 4.22 -7.84
N TRP A 74 -2.50 3.62 -8.44
CA TRP A 74 -2.25 2.18 -8.33
C TRP A 74 -1.96 1.75 -6.90
N GLY A 75 -1.13 2.50 -6.17
CA GLY A 75 -0.82 2.23 -4.76
C GLY A 75 -2.07 2.29 -3.90
N ILE A 76 -2.89 3.34 -4.03
CA ILE A 76 -4.16 3.45 -3.31
C ILE A 76 -5.11 2.30 -3.68
N GLY A 77 -5.27 2.01 -4.97
CA GLY A 77 -6.15 0.95 -5.44
C GLY A 77 -5.76 -0.42 -4.86
N LEU A 78 -4.47 -0.76 -4.88
CA LEU A 78 -3.96 -1.99 -4.28
C LEU A 78 -4.12 -2.02 -2.75
N CYS A 79 -3.82 -0.91 -2.06
CA CYS A 79 -4.03 -0.84 -0.61
C CYS A 79 -5.50 -1.02 -0.23
N LEU A 80 -6.42 -0.36 -0.93
CA LEU A 80 -7.86 -0.50 -0.71
C LEU A 80 -8.34 -1.92 -1.00
N PHE A 81 -7.85 -2.53 -2.09
CA PHE A 81 -8.15 -3.92 -2.41
C PHE A 81 -7.72 -4.87 -1.28
N ILE A 82 -6.50 -4.72 -0.76
CA ILE A 82 -6.00 -5.55 0.34
C ILE A 82 -6.86 -5.35 1.60
N LEU A 83 -7.14 -4.12 2.00
CA LEU A 83 -7.95 -3.83 3.18
C LEU A 83 -9.37 -4.37 3.06
N LEU A 84 -9.99 -4.22 1.88
CA LEU A 84 -11.32 -4.77 1.61
C LEU A 84 -11.29 -6.30 1.64
N PHE A 85 -10.29 -6.92 1.01
CA PHE A 85 -10.11 -8.37 1.03
C PHE A 85 -9.97 -8.88 2.47
N THR A 86 -9.10 -8.26 3.28
CA THR A 86 -8.91 -8.61 4.68
C THR A 86 -10.20 -8.44 5.48
N PHE A 87 -10.93 -7.34 5.29
CA PHE A 87 -12.23 -7.13 5.94
C PHE A 87 -13.24 -8.21 5.57
N MET A 88 -13.33 -8.58 4.28
CA MET A 88 -14.20 -9.67 3.82
C MET A 88 -13.78 -11.02 4.42
N MET A 89 -12.48 -11.31 4.45
CA MET A 89 -11.95 -12.55 5.02
C MET A 89 -12.36 -12.71 6.49
N PHE A 90 -12.14 -11.67 7.30
CA PHE A 90 -12.56 -11.67 8.70
C PHE A 90 -14.08 -11.75 8.85
N GLY A 91 -14.83 -10.98 8.07
CA GLY A 91 -16.30 -10.99 8.12
C GLY A 91 -16.90 -12.35 7.77
N LEU A 92 -16.37 -13.02 6.75
CA LEU A 92 -16.79 -14.36 6.35
C LEU A 92 -16.38 -15.42 7.38
N ALA A 93 -15.16 -15.33 7.93
CA ALA A 93 -14.70 -16.22 8.99
C ALA A 93 -15.60 -16.13 10.24
N TRP A 94 -15.97 -14.90 10.63
CA TRP A 94 -16.90 -14.66 11.74
C TRP A 94 -18.29 -15.21 11.43
N MET A 95 -18.78 -15.09 10.19
CA MET A 95 -20.09 -15.63 9.80
C MET A 95 -20.14 -17.16 9.88
N ILE A 96 -19.06 -17.86 9.55
CA ILE A 96 -19.01 -19.33 9.56
C ILE A 96 -18.88 -19.87 10.99
N ASN A 97 -18.03 -19.26 11.82
CA ASN A 97 -17.79 -19.72 13.19
C ASN A 97 -17.70 -18.51 14.14
N PRO A 98 -18.84 -17.90 14.51
CA PRO A 98 -18.90 -16.78 15.44
C PRO A 98 -18.60 -17.30 16.85
N LYS A 99 -17.32 -17.48 17.17
CA LYS A 99 -16.88 -17.65 18.56
C LYS A 99 -16.68 -16.25 19.15
N PRO A 100 -17.18 -15.99 20.38
CA PRO A 100 -16.95 -14.73 21.06
C PRO A 100 -15.45 -14.48 21.30
#